data_AF-A0A433UWN8-F1
#
_entry.id   AF-A0A433UWN8-F1
#
_cell.length_a   1.000
_cell.length_b   1.000
_cell.length_c   1.000
_cell.angle_alpha   90.00
_cell.angle_beta   90.00
_cell.angle_gamma   90.00
#
_symmetry.space_group_name_H-M   'P 1'
#
loop_
_entity.id
_entity.type
_entity.pdbx_description
1 polymer ?
#
loop_
_entity_poly.entity_id
_entity_poly.type
_entity_poly.pdbx_seq_one_letter_code
_entity_poly.pdbx_strand_id
1 'polypeptide(L)'
;MEIPHFLTMDEYHLSRKKAEELVTDALKQLHFHKPPNKNWSDIDITISNNGSSSKFKFHQLVKQARLTGIAIESLQKDKDLRDETFGRYFSLATPNHQLSINTLYAGYSKEFRGPCRVAPCEDELTEDIIFYRQQVCANSNSNDFSLTCRYYRAYVLACISLVDAFINRHILLLRHQGCSSPEFQDLEREFKIENKIDLWLKTYTSSRKNISAINRTKEWNHFVLLKEERNMLTHAVEPYYGHQIYEIANSLNYVRTGIGGLLFLLRRERALDTLGFIQKLMTSPQVRCHEITLKADGEHIIKMKK
;
A
#
# COMPACT_ATOMS: atom_id res chain seq x y z
N MET A 1 23.58 -17.16 21.94
CA MET A 1 22.66 -18.03 21.18
C MET A 1 21.58 -17.14 20.62
N GLU A 2 21.35 -17.18 19.31
CA GLU A 2 20.44 -16.24 18.64
C GLU A 2 19.00 -16.76 18.73
N ILE A 3 18.12 -15.99 19.38
CA ILE A 3 16.71 -16.35 19.51
C ILE A 3 16.06 -16.20 18.13
N PRO A 4 15.32 -17.20 17.63
CA PRO A 4 14.65 -17.10 16.34
C PRO A 4 13.56 -16.03 16.36
N HIS A 5 13.28 -15.44 15.20
CA HIS A 5 12.22 -14.44 15.06
C HIS A 5 10.83 -15.03 15.34
N PHE A 6 10.07 -14.37 16.23
CA PHE A 6 8.68 -14.72 16.50
C PHE A 6 7.78 -14.38 15.32
N LEU A 7 8.17 -13.42 14.48
CA LEU A 7 7.46 -13.03 13.27
C LEU A 7 8.37 -13.19 12.05
N THR A 8 7.88 -13.88 11.02
CA THR A 8 8.57 -13.98 9.73
C THR A 8 7.65 -13.50 8.63
N MET A 9 8.21 -12.76 7.68
CA MET A 9 7.49 -12.33 6.49
C MET A 9 7.88 -13.20 5.29
N ASP A 10 6.89 -13.60 4.49
CA ASP A 10 7.14 -14.31 3.24
C ASP A 10 8.03 -13.47 2.32
N GLU A 11 8.91 -14.10 1.55
CA GLU A 11 9.84 -13.41 0.65
C GLU A 11 9.12 -12.70 -0.50
N TYR A 12 8.01 -13.27 -0.97
CA TYR A 12 7.33 -12.85 -2.19
C TYR A 12 5.95 -12.26 -1.92
N HIS A 13 5.61 -11.23 -2.68
CA HIS A 13 4.26 -10.65 -2.74
C HIS A 13 3.25 -11.62 -3.36
N LEU A 14 3.68 -12.36 -4.38
CA LEU A 14 2.83 -13.27 -5.15
C LEU A 14 3.43 -14.68 -5.25
N SER A 15 2.54 -15.68 -5.22
CA SER A 15 2.91 -17.02 -5.67
C SER A 15 3.27 -17.00 -7.15
N ARG A 16 4.07 -17.97 -7.60
CA ARG A 16 4.47 -18.07 -9.01
C ARG A 16 3.27 -18.09 -9.95
N LYS A 17 2.24 -18.89 -9.65
CA LYS A 17 1.02 -19.00 -10.45
C LYS A 17 0.29 -17.65 -10.57
N LYS A 18 0.10 -16.94 -9.45
CA LYS A 18 -0.57 -15.61 -9.46
C LYS A 18 0.24 -14.57 -10.21
N ALA A 19 1.58 -14.62 -10.13
CA ALA A 19 2.44 -13.73 -10.89
C ALA A 19 2.39 -14.03 -12.40
N GLU A 20 2.36 -15.30 -12.80
CA GLU A 20 2.18 -15.70 -14.20
C GLU A 20 0.84 -15.21 -14.77
N GLU A 21 -0.26 -15.37 -14.02
CA GLU A 21 -1.58 -14.84 -14.38
C GLU A 21 -1.54 -13.31 -14.54
N LEU A 22 -1.01 -12.59 -13.54
CA LEU A 22 -0.94 -11.13 -13.54
C LEU A 22 -0.12 -10.58 -14.72
N VAL A 23 1.04 -11.18 -15.01
CA VAL A 23 1.89 -10.77 -16.14
C VAL A 23 1.19 -11.08 -17.46
N THR A 24 0.55 -12.25 -17.58
CA THR A 24 -0.17 -12.64 -18.79
C THR A 24 -1.30 -11.66 -19.10
N ASP A 25 -2.06 -11.25 -18.10
CA ASP A 25 -3.16 -10.30 -18.28
C ASP A 25 -2.66 -8.89 -18.62
N ALA A 26 -1.56 -8.44 -18.02
CA ALA A 26 -0.91 -7.18 -18.40
C ALA A 26 -0.42 -7.19 -19.87
N LEU A 27 0.13 -8.31 -20.34
CA LEU A 27 0.57 -8.47 -21.73
C LEU A 27 -0.61 -8.47 -22.71
N LYS A 28 -1.73 -9.11 -22.37
CA LYS A 28 -2.95 -9.06 -23.20
C LYS A 28 -3.48 -7.62 -23.34
N GLN A 29 -3.41 -6.80 -22.29
CA GLN A 29 -3.79 -5.39 -22.35
C GLN A 29 -2.90 -4.57 -23.29
N LEU A 30 -1.66 -5.02 -23.48
CA LEU A 30 -0.73 -4.47 -24.47
C LEU A 30 -0.86 -5.14 -25.86
N HIS A 31 -1.94 -5.89 -26.09
CA HIS A 31 -2.21 -6.64 -27.32
C HIS A 31 -1.15 -7.68 -27.68
N PHE A 32 -0.36 -8.16 -26.71
CA PHE A 32 0.48 -9.34 -26.90
C PHE A 32 -0.39 -10.60 -26.80
N HIS A 33 -0.38 -11.40 -27.86
CA HIS A 33 -1.04 -12.69 -27.90
C HIS A 33 -0.03 -13.82 -27.81
N LYS A 34 -0.39 -14.87 -27.05
CA LYS A 34 0.40 -16.11 -27.01
C LYS A 34 0.44 -16.71 -28.42
N PRO A 35 1.62 -16.96 -29.02
CA PRO A 35 1.73 -17.65 -30.28
C PRO A 35 1.12 -19.06 -30.17
N PRO A 36 0.41 -19.56 -31.20
CA PRO A 36 -0.36 -20.80 -31.10
C PRO A 36 0.46 -22.05 -30.71
N ASN A 37 1.79 -22.03 -30.85
CA ASN A 37 2.67 -23.18 -30.57
C ASN A 37 3.87 -22.86 -29.65
N LYS A 38 3.87 -21.75 -28.92
CA LYS A 38 4.95 -21.41 -27.98
C LYS A 38 4.42 -21.18 -26.57
N ASN A 39 5.14 -21.68 -25.57
CA ASN A 39 4.86 -21.31 -24.19
C ASN A 39 5.32 -19.88 -23.93
N TRP A 40 4.63 -19.18 -23.02
CA TRP A 40 5.00 -17.81 -22.64
C TRP A 40 6.45 -17.72 -22.16
N SER A 41 6.96 -18.79 -21.54
CA SER A 41 8.36 -18.92 -21.08
C SER A 41 9.40 -18.69 -22.17
N ASP A 42 9.04 -18.94 -23.43
CA ASP A 42 9.97 -18.99 -24.57
C ASP A 42 9.87 -17.73 -25.45
N ILE A 43 9.16 -16.71 -24.96
CA ILE A 43 8.88 -15.47 -25.68
C ILE A 43 9.74 -14.34 -25.13
N ASP A 44 10.49 -13.70 -26.02
CA ASP A 44 11.09 -12.40 -25.77
C ASP A 44 10.04 -11.31 -26.00
N ILE A 45 9.77 -10.52 -24.97
CA ILE A 45 8.80 -9.45 -24.97
C ILE A 45 9.55 -8.14 -25.11
N THR A 46 9.30 -7.42 -26.19
CA THR A 46 9.87 -6.08 -26.40
C THR A 46 8.83 -5.04 -26.03
N ILE A 47 9.06 -4.29 -24.97
CA ILE A 47 8.18 -3.20 -24.53
C ILE A 47 8.81 -1.88 -24.95
N SER A 48 8.12 -1.13 -25.80
CA SER A 48 8.54 0.20 -26.26
C SER A 48 7.83 1.29 -25.45
N ASN A 49 8.59 2.04 -24.66
CA ASN A 49 8.10 3.20 -23.90
C ASN A 49 8.93 4.44 -24.27
N ASN A 50 8.24 5.51 -24.70
CA ASN A 50 8.81 6.84 -24.94
C ASN A 50 10.13 6.82 -25.75
N GLY A 51 10.17 6.07 -26.85
CA GLY A 51 11.34 5.98 -27.73
C GLY A 51 12.45 5.02 -27.28
N SER A 52 12.33 4.40 -26.11
CA SER A 52 13.21 3.34 -25.62
C SER A 52 12.52 1.97 -25.72
N SER A 53 13.23 0.96 -26.23
CA SER A 53 12.74 -0.42 -26.28
C SER A 53 13.53 -1.30 -25.33
N SER A 54 12.83 -1.89 -24.37
CA SER A 54 13.43 -2.86 -23.43
C SER A 54 12.95 -4.26 -23.77
N LYS A 55 13.89 -5.20 -23.90
CA LYS A 55 13.60 -6.63 -24.11
C LYS A 55 13.63 -7.36 -22.79
N PHE A 56 12.55 -8.07 -22.48
CA PHE A 56 12.42 -8.89 -21.29
C PHE A 56 12.01 -10.31 -21.67
N LYS A 57 12.56 -11.29 -20.96
CA LYS A 57 12.02 -12.65 -21.00
C LYS A 57 10.81 -12.73 -20.07
N PHE A 58 9.78 -13.49 -20.44
CA PHE A 58 8.58 -13.65 -19.60
C PHE A 58 8.90 -14.07 -18.15
N HIS A 59 9.85 -14.97 -17.96
CA HIS A 59 10.24 -15.40 -16.60
C HIS A 59 10.87 -14.28 -15.76
N GLN A 60 11.47 -13.26 -16.38
CA GLN A 60 12.00 -12.09 -15.67
C GLN A 60 10.86 -11.20 -15.18
N LEU A 61 9.84 -10.97 -16.03
CA LEU A 61 8.63 -10.25 -15.64
C LEU A 61 7.89 -10.98 -14.51
N VAL A 62 7.76 -12.31 -14.60
CA VAL A 62 7.17 -13.11 -13.52
C VAL A 62 7.98 -12.98 -12.23
N LYS A 63 9.32 -13.04 -12.30
CA LYS A 63 10.18 -12.86 -11.11
C LYS A 63 9.99 -11.47 -10.50
N GLN A 64 9.95 -10.41 -11.30
CA GLN A 64 9.69 -9.04 -10.85
C GLN A 64 8.32 -8.92 -10.20
N ALA A 65 7.27 -9.48 -10.82
CA ALA A 65 5.92 -9.47 -10.27
C ALA A 65 5.80 -10.22 -8.94
N ARG A 66 6.54 -11.32 -8.77
CA ARG A 66 6.60 -12.02 -7.47
C ARG A 66 7.25 -11.17 -6.38
N LEU A 67 8.28 -10.41 -6.71
CA LEU A 67 9.04 -9.59 -5.75
C LEU A 67 8.33 -8.28 -5.40
N THR A 68 7.61 -7.69 -6.37
CA THR A 68 7.04 -6.34 -6.22
C THR A 68 5.53 -6.32 -6.08
N GLY A 69 4.85 -7.39 -6.50
CA GLY A 69 3.39 -7.42 -6.65
C GLY A 69 2.87 -6.74 -7.91
N ILE A 70 3.75 -6.14 -8.73
CA ILE A 70 3.45 -5.36 -9.93
C ILE A 70 3.86 -6.16 -11.17
N ALA A 71 2.94 -6.38 -12.11
CA ALA A 71 3.20 -7.23 -13.29
C ALA A 71 4.32 -6.69 -14.19
N ILE A 72 4.17 -5.43 -14.62
CA ILE A 72 5.11 -4.75 -15.52
C ILE A 72 5.23 -3.32 -15.01
N GLU A 73 6.36 -2.99 -14.41
CA GLU A 73 6.57 -1.71 -13.71
C GLU A 73 6.44 -0.50 -14.63
N SER A 74 6.95 -0.58 -15.86
CA SER A 74 6.85 0.51 -16.83
C SER A 74 5.40 0.78 -17.23
N LEU A 75 4.61 -0.27 -17.45
CA LEU A 75 3.19 -0.16 -17.74
C LEU A 75 2.42 0.42 -16.55
N GLN A 76 2.70 -0.04 -15.34
CA GLN A 76 2.05 0.48 -14.14
C GLN A 76 2.38 1.96 -13.94
N LYS A 77 3.64 2.35 -14.11
CA LYS A 77 4.08 3.75 -14.01
C LYS A 77 3.37 4.63 -15.05
N ASP A 78 3.24 4.17 -16.28
CA ASP A 78 2.51 4.92 -17.31
C ASP A 78 1.02 5.03 -17.02
N LYS A 79 0.41 4.02 -16.38
CA LYS A 79 -0.98 4.08 -15.91
C LYS A 79 -1.12 5.08 -14.76
N ASP A 80 -0.24 4.99 -13.76
CA ASP A 80 -0.24 5.87 -12.59
C ASP A 80 -0.04 7.33 -12.99
N LEU A 81 0.86 7.62 -13.94
CA LEU A 81 1.09 8.98 -14.46
C LEU A 81 -0.11 9.56 -15.21
N ARG A 82 -0.94 8.70 -15.82
CA ARG A 82 -2.16 9.07 -16.55
C ARG A 82 -3.37 9.25 -15.63
N ASP A 83 -3.29 8.81 -14.37
CA ASP A 83 -4.38 8.99 -13.42
C ASP A 83 -4.66 10.48 -13.19
N GLU A 84 -5.95 10.86 -13.21
CA GLU A 84 -6.37 12.25 -13.07
C GLU A 84 -6.05 12.83 -11.69
N THR A 85 -6.14 12.01 -10.63
CA THR A 85 -5.96 12.44 -9.25
C THR A 85 -4.52 12.24 -8.78
N PHE A 86 -3.95 11.07 -9.03
CA PHE A 86 -2.66 10.67 -8.49
C PHE A 86 -1.52 10.81 -9.49
N GLY A 87 -1.81 11.06 -10.77
CA GLY A 87 -0.80 11.22 -11.81
C GLY A 87 -0.15 12.61 -11.83
N ARG A 88 0.57 12.89 -12.93
CA ARG A 88 1.27 14.16 -13.20
C ARG A 88 2.19 14.67 -12.08
N TYR A 89 2.76 13.76 -11.30
CA TYR A 89 3.74 14.09 -10.28
C TYR A 89 5.15 13.84 -10.79
N PHE A 90 6.12 14.40 -10.08
CA PHE A 90 7.52 13.98 -10.14
C PHE A 90 8.01 13.71 -8.72
N SER A 91 8.96 12.79 -8.60
CA SER A 91 9.64 12.53 -7.34
C SER A 91 11.12 12.81 -7.51
N LEU A 92 11.70 13.56 -6.59
CA LEU A 92 13.11 13.96 -6.62
C LEU A 92 13.63 14.07 -5.20
N ALA A 93 14.83 13.55 -4.95
CA ALA A 93 15.57 13.77 -3.72
C ALA A 93 16.89 14.44 -4.05
N THR A 94 17.26 15.45 -3.26
CA THR A 94 18.54 16.15 -3.41
C THR A 94 19.17 16.41 -2.04
N PRO A 95 20.45 16.07 -1.85
CA PRO A 95 21.21 16.51 -0.68
C PRO A 95 21.74 17.95 -0.86
N ASN A 96 21.65 18.53 -2.05
CA ASN A 96 22.25 19.83 -2.35
C ASN A 96 21.37 20.98 -1.84
N HIS A 97 21.90 21.75 -0.88
CA HIS A 97 21.23 22.92 -0.28
C HIS A 97 20.99 24.09 -1.24
N GLN A 98 21.69 24.13 -2.37
CA GLN A 98 21.57 25.20 -3.38
C GLN A 98 20.44 24.92 -4.38
N LEU A 99 19.91 23.70 -4.42
CA LEU A 99 18.82 23.34 -5.32
C LEU A 99 17.47 23.69 -4.69
N SER A 100 16.62 24.31 -5.50
CA SER A 100 15.22 24.57 -5.18
C SER A 100 14.33 23.78 -6.13
N ILE A 101 13.32 23.11 -5.57
CA ILE A 101 12.37 22.25 -6.27
C ILE A 101 10.99 22.85 -6.13
N ASN A 102 10.37 23.22 -7.25
CA ASN A 102 9.01 23.73 -7.29
C ASN A 102 8.04 22.61 -7.65
N THR A 103 7.06 22.37 -6.79
CA THR A 103 5.98 21.40 -7.03
C THR A 103 4.68 22.12 -7.26
N LEU A 104 3.91 21.66 -8.24
CA LEU A 104 2.55 22.13 -8.51
C LEU A 104 1.60 20.93 -8.54
N TYR A 105 0.52 20.99 -7.79
CA TYR A 105 -0.55 20.00 -7.83
C TYR A 105 -1.89 20.66 -7.53
N ALA A 106 -2.90 20.48 -8.40
CA ALA A 106 -4.24 21.02 -8.21
C ALA A 106 -4.26 22.51 -7.76
N GLY A 107 -3.47 23.36 -8.44
CA GLY A 107 -3.35 24.79 -8.11
C GLY A 107 -2.53 25.10 -6.86
N TYR A 108 -2.15 24.10 -6.05
CA TYR A 108 -1.23 24.24 -4.93
C TYR A 108 0.21 24.24 -5.43
N SER A 109 0.93 25.33 -5.18
CA SER A 109 2.36 25.45 -5.47
C SER A 109 3.16 25.53 -4.19
N LYS A 110 4.27 24.78 -4.12
CA LYS A 110 5.21 24.84 -3.01
C LYS A 110 6.64 24.70 -3.50
N GLU A 111 7.49 25.57 -2.98
CA GLU A 111 8.93 25.54 -3.15
C GLU A 111 9.58 24.75 -2.00
N PHE A 112 10.48 23.82 -2.33
CA PHE A 112 11.30 23.09 -1.37
C PHE A 112 12.78 23.38 -1.65
N ARG A 113 13.50 23.84 -0.64
CA ARG A 113 14.96 24.01 -0.70
C ARG A 113 15.66 22.77 -0.15
N GLY A 114 16.74 22.36 -0.80
CA GLY A 114 17.53 21.22 -0.34
C GLY A 114 18.21 21.48 1.02
N PRO A 115 18.69 20.43 1.72
CA PRO A 115 18.48 19.01 1.41
C PRO A 115 17.02 18.60 1.63
N CYS A 116 16.41 17.98 0.62
CA CYS A 116 14.99 17.62 0.67
C CYS A 116 14.66 16.44 -0.24
N ARG A 117 13.51 15.83 0.03
CA ARG A 117 12.86 14.85 -0.84
C ARG A 117 11.43 15.32 -1.11
N VAL A 118 11.06 15.25 -2.38
CA VAL A 118 9.75 15.56 -2.89
C VAL A 118 9.20 14.30 -3.53
N ALA A 119 8.03 13.86 -3.10
CA ALA A 119 7.31 12.73 -3.66
C ALA A 119 5.81 12.84 -3.31
N PRO A 120 4.93 12.12 -4.01
CA PRO A 120 3.56 11.89 -3.57
C PRO A 120 3.50 11.33 -2.15
N CYS A 121 2.62 11.87 -1.32
CA CYS A 121 2.43 11.42 0.05
C CYS A 121 2.03 9.94 0.12
N GLU A 122 1.21 9.48 -0.83
CA GLU A 122 0.71 8.11 -0.89
C GLU A 122 1.83 7.10 -1.15
N ASP A 123 2.82 7.47 -1.96
CA ASP A 123 3.97 6.64 -2.26
C ASP A 123 4.89 6.54 -1.03
N GLU A 124 5.19 7.68 -0.39
CA GLU A 124 6.00 7.70 0.85
C GLU A 124 5.35 6.87 1.96
N LEU A 125 4.05 7.07 2.20
CA LEU A 125 3.31 6.31 3.21
C LEU A 125 3.26 4.81 2.87
N THR A 126 3.19 4.45 1.59
CA THR A 126 3.22 3.05 1.16
C THR A 126 4.59 2.41 1.43
N GLU A 127 5.69 3.13 1.14
CA GLU A 127 7.03 2.65 1.48
C GLU A 127 7.23 2.54 3.00
N ASP A 128 6.76 3.52 3.77
CA ASP A 128 6.79 3.50 5.23
C ASP A 128 6.05 2.28 5.79
N ILE A 129 4.83 2.00 5.30
CA ILE A 129 4.06 0.83 5.69
C ILE A 129 4.86 -0.45 5.46
N ILE A 130 5.49 -0.60 4.29
CA ILE A 130 6.27 -1.80 3.94
C ILE A 130 7.53 -1.90 4.80
N PHE A 131 8.24 -0.79 4.97
CA PHE A 131 9.43 -0.70 5.80
C PHE A 131 9.12 -1.08 7.24
N TYR A 132 8.10 -0.47 7.85
CA TYR A 132 7.75 -0.77 9.24
C TYR A 132 7.31 -2.23 9.41
N ARG A 133 6.59 -2.83 8.45
CA ARG A 133 6.28 -4.27 8.50
C ARG A 133 7.54 -5.15 8.54
N GLN A 134 8.53 -4.82 7.71
CA GLN A 134 9.82 -5.50 7.70
C GLN A 134 10.55 -5.32 9.03
N GLN A 135 10.59 -4.10 9.56
CA GLN A 135 11.26 -3.80 10.82
C GLN A 135 10.60 -4.49 12.02
N VAL A 136 9.27 -4.61 12.04
CA VAL A 136 8.57 -5.37 13.09
C VAL A 136 8.99 -6.84 13.07
N CYS A 137 9.09 -7.45 11.89
CA CYS A 137 9.52 -8.85 11.77
C CYS A 137 11.00 -9.00 12.17
N ALA A 138 11.87 -8.14 11.66
CA ALA A 138 13.31 -8.16 11.89
C ALA A 138 13.70 -7.94 13.37
N ASN A 139 12.87 -7.23 14.13
CA ASN A 139 13.13 -6.99 15.56
C ASN A 139 12.31 -7.93 16.46
N SER A 140 11.52 -8.84 15.90
CA SER A 140 10.57 -9.65 16.68
C SER A 140 11.23 -10.60 17.69
N ASN A 141 12.53 -10.88 17.60
CA ASN A 141 13.31 -11.66 18.56
C ASN A 141 14.03 -10.82 19.63
N SER A 142 13.86 -9.49 19.62
CA SER A 142 14.48 -8.62 20.62
C SER A 142 13.95 -8.93 22.01
N ASN A 143 14.83 -9.01 23.01
CA ASN A 143 14.50 -9.45 24.38
C ASN A 143 13.36 -8.66 25.05
N ASP A 144 13.18 -7.39 24.73
CA ASP A 144 12.19 -6.50 25.36
C ASP A 144 11.03 -6.08 24.44
N PHE A 145 11.03 -6.53 23.17
CA PHE A 145 10.07 -6.17 22.13
C PHE A 145 9.90 -4.65 21.90
N SER A 146 10.74 -3.79 22.46
CA SER A 146 10.56 -2.34 22.43
C SER A 146 10.58 -1.79 20.99
N LEU A 147 11.53 -2.27 20.18
CA LEU A 147 11.65 -1.88 18.77
C LEU A 147 10.50 -2.45 17.94
N THR A 148 10.13 -3.71 18.16
CA THR A 148 8.96 -4.35 17.53
C THR A 148 7.70 -3.53 17.75
N CYS A 149 7.40 -3.15 19.00
CA CYS A 149 6.24 -2.34 19.34
C CYS A 149 6.36 -0.91 18.78
N ARG A 150 7.56 -0.30 18.75
CA ARG A 150 7.77 1.02 18.15
C ARG A 150 7.43 1.01 16.66
N TYR A 151 7.97 0.07 15.90
CA TYR A 151 7.71 -0.04 14.46
C TYR A 151 6.26 -0.44 14.18
N TYR A 152 5.64 -1.27 15.02
CA TYR A 152 4.23 -1.63 14.88
C TYR A 152 3.33 -0.40 15.01
N ARG A 153 3.59 0.47 16.00
CA ARG A 153 2.86 1.74 16.15
C ARG A 153 3.00 2.65 14.94
N ALA A 154 4.23 2.78 14.41
CA ALA A 154 4.48 3.57 13.21
C ALA A 154 3.75 2.99 11.98
N TYR A 155 3.73 1.67 11.83
CA TYR A 155 2.96 0.96 10.80
C TYR A 155 1.46 1.26 10.88
N VAL A 156 0.86 1.16 12.08
CA VAL A 156 -0.57 1.41 12.27
C VAL A 156 -0.92 2.86 11.93
N LEU A 157 -0.10 3.82 12.35
CA LEU A 157 -0.28 5.23 12.01
C LEU A 157 -0.20 5.47 10.50
N ALA A 158 0.84 4.94 9.84
CA ALA A 158 1.04 5.10 8.40
C ALA A 158 -0.13 4.50 7.59
N CYS A 159 -0.68 3.36 8.02
CA CYS A 159 -1.87 2.75 7.40
C CYS A 159 -3.07 3.71 7.39
N ILE A 160 -3.40 4.31 8.53
CA ILE A 160 -4.55 5.23 8.63
C ILE A 160 -4.27 6.54 7.89
N SER A 161 -3.05 7.06 7.98
CA SER A 161 -2.62 8.26 7.25
C SER A 161 -2.73 8.08 5.74
N LEU A 162 -2.44 6.90 5.20
CA LEU A 162 -2.55 6.65 3.75
C LEU A 162 -4.00 6.75 3.26
N VAL A 163 -4.96 6.23 4.02
CA VAL A 163 -6.38 6.32 3.65
C VAL A 163 -6.84 7.78 3.67
N ASP A 164 -6.43 8.56 4.67
CA ASP A 164 -6.75 9.98 4.72
C ASP A 164 -6.07 10.77 3.59
N ALA A 165 -4.79 10.50 3.31
CA ALA A 165 -4.06 11.11 2.19
C ALA A 165 -4.76 10.84 0.85
N PHE A 166 -5.17 9.60 0.61
CA PHE A 166 -5.91 9.21 -0.58
C PHE A 166 -7.20 10.03 -0.77
N ILE A 167 -7.98 10.21 0.29
CA ILE A 167 -9.22 11.00 0.25
C ILE A 167 -8.91 12.49 0.07
N ASN A 168 -7.94 13.02 0.82
CA ASN A 168 -7.54 14.42 0.76
C ASN A 168 -7.04 14.83 -0.63
N ARG A 169 -6.32 13.96 -1.31
CA ARG A 169 -5.83 14.23 -2.66
C ARG A 169 -6.97 14.44 -3.67
N HIS A 170 -8.03 13.65 -3.55
CA HIS A 170 -9.26 13.85 -4.31
C HIS A 170 -9.99 15.16 -3.96
N ILE A 171 -10.02 15.54 -2.68
CA ILE A 171 -10.60 16.80 -2.22
C ILE A 171 -9.87 17.99 -2.84
N LEU A 172 -8.52 17.97 -2.83
CA LEU A 172 -7.71 19.02 -3.44
C LEU A 172 -7.99 19.18 -4.94
N LEU A 173 -8.10 18.06 -5.67
CA LEU A 173 -8.43 18.09 -7.09
C LEU A 173 -9.82 18.71 -7.33
N LEU A 174 -10.87 18.27 -6.62
CA LEU A 174 -12.23 18.81 -6.79
C LEU A 174 -12.30 20.30 -6.45
N ARG A 175 -11.62 20.72 -5.39
CA ARG A 175 -11.53 22.14 -5.02
C ARG A 175 -10.95 22.94 -6.17
N HIS A 176 -9.86 22.45 -6.77
CA HIS A 176 -9.22 23.11 -7.91
C HIS A 176 -10.10 23.14 -9.16
N GLN A 177 -10.91 22.11 -9.37
CA GLN A 177 -11.92 22.04 -10.44
C GLN A 177 -13.15 22.93 -10.17
N GLY A 178 -13.21 23.62 -9.02
CA GLY A 178 -14.30 24.54 -8.67
C GLY A 178 -15.55 23.83 -8.15
N CYS A 179 -15.44 22.60 -7.63
CA CYS A 179 -16.57 21.91 -7.02
C CYS A 179 -17.04 22.67 -5.77
N SER A 180 -18.33 22.94 -5.66
CA SER A 180 -18.91 23.71 -4.55
C SER A 180 -20.24 23.13 -4.04
N SER A 181 -20.51 21.85 -4.30
CA SER A 181 -21.75 21.23 -3.84
C SER A 181 -21.81 21.18 -2.30
N PRO A 182 -23.01 21.17 -1.69
CA PRO A 182 -23.13 21.03 -0.24
C PRO A 182 -22.40 19.80 0.31
N GLU A 183 -22.51 18.66 -0.38
CA GLU A 183 -21.85 17.41 0.02
C GLU A 183 -20.32 17.50 -0.05
N PHE A 184 -19.79 18.31 -0.98
CA PHE A 184 -18.35 18.58 -1.04
C PHE A 184 -17.90 19.48 0.11
N GLN A 185 -18.67 20.52 0.46
CA GLN A 185 -18.38 21.38 1.60
C GLN A 185 -18.41 20.60 2.93
N ASP A 186 -19.32 19.65 3.07
CA ASP A 186 -19.38 18.76 4.23
C ASP A 186 -18.15 17.83 4.27
N LEU A 187 -17.75 17.26 3.11
CA LEU A 187 -16.55 16.44 3.00
C LEU A 187 -15.27 17.20 3.39
N GLU A 188 -15.16 18.48 3.04
CA GLU A 188 -14.01 19.31 3.39
C GLU A 188 -13.88 19.59 4.89
N ARG A 189 -15.00 19.60 5.61
CA ARG A 189 -15.06 19.92 7.05
C ARG A 189 -15.00 18.70 7.95
N GLU A 190 -15.17 17.50 7.40
CA GLU A 190 -15.22 16.26 8.19
C GLU A 190 -13.81 15.77 8.58
N PHE A 191 -13.66 15.48 9.87
CA PHE A 191 -12.41 15.02 10.48
C PHE A 191 -12.41 13.51 10.78
N LYS A 192 -13.59 12.92 10.99
CA LYS A 192 -13.72 11.49 11.26
C LYS A 192 -13.61 10.71 9.95
N ILE A 193 -12.60 9.86 9.85
CA ILE A 193 -12.24 9.19 8.60
C ILE A 193 -13.38 8.34 8.03
N GLU A 194 -14.21 7.70 8.86
CA GLU A 194 -15.34 6.89 8.38
C GLU A 194 -16.44 7.74 7.76
N ASN A 195 -16.78 8.85 8.41
CA ASN A 195 -17.71 9.83 7.86
C ASN A 195 -17.15 10.44 6.58
N LYS A 196 -15.84 10.68 6.55
CA LYS A 196 -15.13 11.19 5.37
C LYS A 196 -15.18 10.21 4.21
N ILE A 197 -15.06 8.90 4.46
CA ILE A 197 -15.24 7.86 3.43
C ILE A 197 -16.69 7.81 2.95
N ASP A 198 -17.68 7.91 3.86
CA ASP A 198 -19.10 7.95 3.49
C ASP A 198 -19.42 9.17 2.60
N LEU A 199 -18.97 10.36 3.00
CA LEU A 199 -19.11 11.59 2.23
C LEU A 199 -18.33 11.51 0.91
N TRP A 200 -17.13 10.94 0.90
CA TRP A 200 -16.38 10.72 -0.33
C TRP A 200 -17.15 9.82 -1.30
N LEU A 201 -17.74 8.72 -0.84
CA LEU A 201 -18.58 7.87 -1.70
C LEU A 201 -19.78 8.63 -2.28
N LYS A 202 -20.45 9.46 -1.47
CA LYS A 202 -21.60 10.26 -1.90
C LYS A 202 -21.22 11.34 -2.93
N THR A 203 -20.10 12.01 -2.70
CA THR A 203 -19.63 13.15 -3.49
C THR A 203 -18.90 12.73 -4.76
N TYR A 204 -18.11 11.65 -4.72
CA TYR A 204 -17.19 11.27 -5.79
C TYR A 204 -17.69 10.13 -6.69
N THR A 205 -18.70 9.35 -6.26
CA THR A 205 -19.25 8.27 -7.09
C THR A 205 -20.49 8.73 -7.87
N SER A 206 -20.54 8.43 -9.17
CA SER A 206 -21.67 8.79 -10.05
C SER A 206 -23.00 8.19 -9.58
N SER A 207 -22.95 7.09 -8.83
CA SER A 207 -24.09 6.40 -8.26
C SER A 207 -24.56 6.92 -6.89
N ARG A 208 -23.92 7.97 -6.34
CA ARG A 208 -24.20 8.50 -4.98
C ARG A 208 -24.27 7.39 -3.92
N LYS A 209 -23.33 6.45 -3.98
CA LYS A 209 -23.26 5.36 -3.00
C LYS A 209 -22.92 5.93 -1.62
N ASN A 210 -23.24 5.14 -0.60
CA ASN A 210 -22.92 5.45 0.79
C ASN A 210 -22.11 4.29 1.40
N ILE A 211 -21.67 4.47 2.63
CA ILE A 211 -20.88 3.52 3.38
C ILE A 211 -21.54 2.14 3.51
N SER A 212 -22.88 2.04 3.42
CA SER A 212 -23.57 0.75 3.46
C SER A 212 -23.25 -0.16 2.27
N ALA A 213 -22.76 0.42 1.17
CA ALA A 213 -22.25 -0.35 0.03
C ALA A 213 -20.97 -1.12 0.36
N ILE A 214 -20.22 -0.72 1.39
CA ILE A 214 -18.88 -1.23 1.68
C ILE A 214 -18.71 -1.73 3.12
N ASN A 215 -19.56 -1.31 4.06
CA ASN A 215 -19.36 -1.58 5.49
C ASN A 215 -19.57 -3.03 5.92
N ARG A 216 -20.16 -3.87 5.06
CA ARG A 216 -20.29 -5.31 5.27
C ARG A 216 -19.14 -6.12 4.67
N THR A 217 -18.16 -5.45 4.08
CA THR A 217 -17.05 -6.11 3.41
C THR A 217 -15.93 -6.45 4.38
N LYS A 218 -15.10 -7.43 4.02
CA LYS A 218 -13.91 -7.80 4.79
C LYS A 218 -12.91 -6.64 4.84
N GLU A 219 -12.81 -5.89 3.74
CA GLU A 219 -11.98 -4.71 3.57
C GLU A 219 -12.34 -3.67 4.63
N TRP A 220 -13.62 -3.34 4.76
CA TRP A 220 -14.08 -2.40 5.78
C TRP A 220 -13.80 -2.88 7.20
N ASN A 221 -14.13 -4.14 7.51
CA ASN A 221 -13.90 -4.68 8.86
C ASN A 221 -12.42 -4.63 9.26
N HIS A 222 -11.52 -5.01 8.35
CA HIS A 222 -10.07 -4.97 8.63
C HIS A 222 -9.54 -3.54 8.76
N PHE A 223 -10.12 -2.57 8.02
CA PHE A 223 -9.83 -1.16 8.20
C PHE A 223 -10.25 -0.67 9.60
N VAL A 224 -11.47 -1.00 10.03
CA VAL A 224 -11.98 -0.63 11.36
C VAL A 224 -11.07 -1.19 12.46
N LEU A 225 -10.64 -2.45 12.36
CA LEU A 225 -9.71 -3.05 13.32
C LEU A 225 -8.38 -2.29 13.38
N LEU A 226 -7.78 -1.92 12.24
CA LEU A 226 -6.55 -1.10 12.22
C LEU A 226 -6.78 0.30 12.83
N LYS A 227 -7.96 0.88 12.63
CA LYS A 227 -8.32 2.18 13.18
C LYS A 227 -8.54 2.10 14.69
N GLU A 228 -9.15 1.04 15.20
CA GLU A 228 -9.29 0.77 16.63
C GLU A 228 -7.91 0.63 17.29
N GLU A 229 -7.01 -0.14 16.68
CA GLU A 229 -5.60 -0.21 17.10
C GLU A 229 -4.96 1.18 17.15
N ARG A 230 -5.12 1.98 16.09
CA ARG A 230 -4.61 3.36 16.07
C ARG A 230 -5.19 4.20 17.21
N ASN A 231 -6.49 4.10 17.45
CA ASN A 231 -7.16 4.89 18.48
C ASN A 231 -6.67 4.52 19.88
N MET A 232 -6.45 3.24 20.16
CA MET A 232 -5.84 2.81 21.42
C MET A 232 -4.44 3.42 21.62
N LEU A 233 -3.68 3.58 20.52
CA LEU A 233 -2.35 4.19 20.54
C LEU A 233 -2.36 5.70 20.76
N THR A 234 -3.26 6.42 20.09
CA THR A 234 -3.25 7.89 20.08
C THR A 234 -4.13 8.52 21.15
N HIS A 235 -5.15 7.79 21.60
CA HIS A 235 -6.14 8.23 22.58
C HIS A 235 -6.18 7.24 23.74
N ALA A 236 -5.02 7.02 24.36
CA ALA A 236 -4.88 6.08 25.47
C ALA A 236 -5.81 6.51 26.62
N VAL A 237 -6.87 5.73 26.82
CA VAL A 237 -7.78 5.83 27.97
C VAL A 237 -7.36 4.91 29.11
N GLU A 238 -6.48 3.95 28.81
CA GLU A 238 -5.91 3.02 29.79
C GLU A 238 -4.48 3.43 30.18
N PRO A 239 -4.08 3.21 31.44
CA PRO A 239 -2.73 3.56 31.92
C PRO A 239 -1.65 2.62 31.40
N TYR A 240 -2.03 1.43 30.93
CA TYR A 240 -1.12 0.43 30.38
C TYR A 240 -1.56 0.08 28.98
N TYR A 241 -0.57 -0.25 28.15
CA TYR A 241 -0.80 -0.67 26.80
C TYR A 241 0.16 -1.80 26.46
N GLY A 242 -0.40 -2.94 26.10
CA GLY A 242 0.33 -4.17 25.78
C GLY A 242 -0.07 -4.67 24.41
N HIS A 243 0.86 -5.33 23.73
CA HIS A 243 0.60 -6.00 22.46
C HIS A 243 0.97 -7.47 22.57
N GLN A 244 0.08 -8.35 22.14
CA GLN A 244 0.42 -9.75 21.98
C GLN A 244 1.01 -9.94 20.58
N ILE A 245 2.16 -10.63 20.47
CA ILE A 245 2.90 -10.74 19.21
C ILE A 245 2.06 -11.37 18.07
N TYR A 246 1.10 -12.23 18.40
CA TYR A 246 0.20 -12.81 17.40
C TYR A 246 -0.88 -11.82 16.92
N GLU A 247 -1.33 -10.90 17.77
CA GLU A 247 -2.26 -9.83 17.38
C GLU A 247 -1.57 -8.87 16.41
N ILE A 248 -0.29 -8.55 16.70
CA ILE A 248 0.58 -7.81 15.78
C ILE A 248 0.64 -8.52 14.42
N ALA A 249 0.87 -9.84 14.39
CA ALA A 249 0.92 -10.59 13.12
C ALA A 249 -0.37 -10.45 12.30
N ASN A 250 -1.54 -10.53 12.95
CA ASN A 250 -2.83 -10.35 12.30
C ASN A 250 -3.00 -8.92 11.76
N SER A 251 -2.72 -7.91 12.59
CA SER A 251 -2.79 -6.51 12.20
C SER A 251 -1.83 -6.15 11.06
N LEU A 252 -0.61 -6.70 11.04
CA LEU A 252 0.35 -6.52 9.93
C LEU A 252 -0.15 -7.10 8.60
N ASN A 253 -1.06 -8.08 8.64
CA ASN A 253 -1.68 -8.65 7.45
C ASN A 253 -2.94 -7.89 7.01
N TYR A 254 -3.58 -7.11 7.90
CA TYR A 254 -4.72 -6.27 7.55
C TYR A 254 -4.38 -5.20 6.51
N VAL A 255 -3.12 -4.82 6.31
CA VAL A 255 -2.72 -3.92 5.21
C VAL A 255 -3.23 -4.38 3.84
N ARG A 256 -3.27 -5.70 3.60
CA ARG A 256 -3.60 -6.28 2.29
C ARG A 256 -5.06 -6.03 1.92
N THR A 257 -5.95 -6.10 2.90
CA THR A 257 -7.40 -5.99 2.68
C THR A 257 -7.97 -4.71 3.26
N GLY A 258 -7.61 -4.35 4.49
CA GLY A 258 -8.07 -3.16 5.20
C GLY A 258 -7.54 -1.85 4.63
N ILE A 259 -6.34 -1.86 4.04
CA ILE A 259 -5.77 -0.66 3.40
C ILE A 259 -5.81 -0.82 1.87
N GLY A 260 -4.99 -1.72 1.32
CA GLY A 260 -4.94 -1.97 -0.12
C GLY A 260 -6.30 -2.35 -0.71
N GLY A 261 -6.99 -3.32 -0.10
CA GLY A 261 -8.31 -3.77 -0.55
C GLY A 261 -9.39 -2.69 -0.45
N LEU A 262 -9.41 -1.90 0.63
CA LEU A 262 -10.35 -0.79 0.79
C LEU A 262 -10.12 0.28 -0.29
N LEU A 263 -8.87 0.71 -0.50
CA LEU A 263 -8.55 1.71 -1.53
C LEU A 263 -8.87 1.21 -2.94
N PHE A 264 -8.61 -0.07 -3.22
CA PHE A 264 -9.04 -0.72 -4.46
C PHE A 264 -10.55 -0.68 -4.63
N LEU A 265 -11.31 -1.00 -3.57
CA LEU A 265 -12.75 -0.97 -3.59
C LEU A 265 -13.26 0.45 -3.91
N LEU A 266 -12.74 1.47 -3.23
CA LEU A 266 -13.11 2.87 -3.49
C LEU A 266 -12.87 3.29 -4.95
N ARG A 267 -11.76 2.86 -5.55
CA ARG A 267 -11.48 3.12 -6.98
C ARG A 267 -12.38 2.35 -7.92
N ARG A 268 -12.68 1.09 -7.59
CA ARG A 268 -13.58 0.24 -8.37
C ARG A 268 -14.99 0.82 -8.44
N GLU A 269 -15.47 1.48 -7.39
CA GLU A 269 -16.76 2.18 -7.39
C GLU A 269 -16.85 3.31 -8.44
N ARG A 270 -15.71 3.77 -8.96
CA ARG A 270 -15.61 4.73 -10.07
C ARG A 270 -15.12 4.12 -11.39
N ALA A 271 -15.01 2.79 -11.46
CA ALA A 271 -14.42 2.09 -12.60
C ALA A 271 -13.02 2.60 -12.98
N LEU A 272 -12.23 3.04 -11.99
CA LEU A 272 -10.87 3.50 -12.19
C LEU A 272 -9.88 2.33 -12.10
N ASP A 273 -8.81 2.39 -12.89
CA ASP A 273 -7.72 1.42 -12.86
C ASP A 273 -7.05 1.35 -11.48
N THR A 274 -6.42 0.22 -11.15
CA THR A 274 -5.68 0.10 -9.88
C THR A 274 -4.32 0.78 -9.98
N LEU A 275 -3.97 1.59 -8.98
CA LEU A 275 -2.68 2.27 -8.90
C LEU A 275 -1.59 1.36 -8.33
N GLY A 276 -0.33 1.63 -8.67
CA GLY A 276 0.82 0.83 -8.27
C GLY A 276 0.94 0.67 -6.75
N PHE A 277 0.79 1.76 -6.00
CA PHE A 277 0.89 1.72 -4.53
C PHE A 277 -0.23 0.87 -3.90
N ILE A 278 -1.45 0.93 -4.43
CA ILE A 278 -2.58 0.10 -3.97
C ILE A 278 -2.30 -1.38 -4.23
N GLN A 279 -1.85 -1.70 -5.44
CA GLN A 279 -1.50 -3.07 -5.83
C GLN A 279 -0.37 -3.63 -4.95
N LYS A 280 0.65 -2.83 -4.64
CA LYS A 280 1.77 -3.20 -3.77
C LYS A 280 1.29 -3.57 -2.35
N LEU A 281 0.31 -2.84 -1.81
CA LEU A 281 -0.28 -3.12 -0.50
C LEU A 281 -1.17 -4.36 -0.52
N MET A 282 -2.05 -4.51 -1.51
CA MET A 282 -2.92 -5.70 -1.65
C MET A 282 -2.13 -7.01 -1.72
N THR A 283 -0.98 -6.95 -2.39
CA THR A 283 -0.08 -8.08 -2.60
C THR A 283 1.03 -8.17 -1.57
N SER A 284 1.06 -7.30 -0.56
CA SER A 284 2.13 -7.28 0.43
C SER A 284 2.37 -8.66 1.05
N PRO A 285 3.63 -9.09 1.27
CA PRO A 285 3.91 -10.45 1.68
C PRO A 285 3.30 -10.77 3.04
N GLN A 286 2.90 -12.03 3.24
CA GLN A 286 2.20 -12.44 4.44
C GLN A 286 3.16 -12.51 5.64
N VAL A 287 2.72 -12.04 6.80
CA VAL A 287 3.45 -12.21 8.06
C VAL A 287 2.90 -13.44 8.79
N ARG A 288 3.79 -14.28 9.30
CA ARG A 288 3.47 -15.49 10.08
C ARG A 288 4.02 -15.36 11.48
N CYS A 289 3.27 -15.87 12.46
CA CYS A 289 3.69 -15.91 13.85
C CYS A 289 4.16 -17.33 14.22
N HIS A 290 5.27 -17.41 14.95
CA HIS A 290 5.81 -18.64 15.51
C HIS A 290 5.67 -18.64 17.02
N GLU A 291 5.34 -19.80 17.56
CA GLU A 291 5.48 -20.12 18.98
C GLU A 291 6.86 -20.75 19.18
N ILE A 292 7.66 -20.13 20.04
CA ILE A 292 9.04 -20.55 20.32
C ILE A 292 9.10 -21.00 21.77
N THR A 293 9.33 -22.30 21.98
CA THR A 293 9.61 -22.85 23.32
C THR A 293 11.12 -22.90 23.53
N LEU A 294 11.60 -22.13 24.50
CA LEU A 294 13.00 -22.13 24.91
C LEU A 294 13.23 -23.29 25.90
N LYS A 295 14.12 -24.23 25.56
CA LYS A 295 14.54 -25.28 26.47
C LYS A 295 15.81 -24.88 27.23
N ALA A 296 16.02 -25.49 28.40
CA ALA A 296 17.19 -25.24 29.24
C ALA A 296 18.52 -25.74 28.62
N ASP A 297 18.46 -26.64 27.65
CA ASP A 297 19.61 -27.14 26.87
C ASP A 297 20.04 -26.19 25.74
N GLY A 298 19.30 -25.09 25.55
CA GLY A 298 19.54 -24.13 24.46
C GLY A 298 18.91 -24.52 23.13
N GLU A 299 18.21 -25.66 23.02
CA GLU A 299 17.42 -25.95 21.83
C GLU A 299 16.09 -25.18 21.83
N HIS A 300 15.54 -24.97 20.64
CA HIS A 300 14.28 -24.26 20.44
C HIS A 300 13.28 -25.13 19.67
N ILE A 301 12.07 -25.27 20.20
CA ILE A 301 10.95 -25.85 19.45
C ILE A 301 10.19 -24.70 18.81
N ILE A 302 10.14 -24.68 17.48
CA ILE A 302 9.45 -23.64 16.70
C ILE A 302 8.20 -24.27 16.09
N LYS A 303 7.03 -23.75 16.44
CA LYS A 303 5.74 -24.14 15.86
C LYS A 303 5.10 -22.94 15.20
N MET A 304 4.66 -23.10 13.95
CA MET A 304 3.86 -22.07 13.30
C MET A 304 2.49 -21.99 13.96
N LYS A 305 2.11 -20.82 14.45
CA LYS A 305 0.77 -20.58 14.98
C LYS A 305 -0.18 -20.47 13.80
N LYS A 306 -1.22 -21.32 13.78
CA LYS A 306 -2.26 -21.32 12.74
C LYS A 306 -3.16 -20.09 12.86
#